data_AF-A0A8X8KNX0-F1
#
_entry.id   AF-A0A8X8KNX0-F1
#
_cell.length_a   1.000
_cell.length_b   1.000
_cell.length_c   1.000
_cell.angle_alpha   90.00
_cell.angle_beta   90.00
_cell.angle_gamma   90.00
#
_symmetry.space_group_name_H-M   'P 1'
#
loop_
_entity.id
_entity.type
_entity.pdbx_description
1 polymer ?
#
loop_
_entity_poly.entity_id
_entity_poly.type
_entity_poly.pdbx_seq_one_letter_code
_entity_poly.pdbx_strand_id
1 'polypeptide(L)'
;MSVKTGIDLDLHQLSLLAPAGYFLGLHIRFTSPLMTLQTYDQAWIDHYTENGFVLRDPMTAWGFSTTGSIRWSDEKLLDPFGLFKEAAKYGLNFGLTVACGPIKSRTITSFARHDREFREDEITAISSIVHRLHDMTEPPDELTQAQVEALRCIAGGDRHAAAAEKLGISESALKARISSARVRLMARTTAEAIQRAKDYRLI
;
A
#
# COMPACT_ATOMS: atom_id res chain seq x y z
N MET A 1 -17.68 7.66 -14.86
CA MET A 1 -17.32 6.24 -14.59
C MET A 1 -17.15 6.06 -13.09
N SER A 2 -17.57 4.94 -12.51
CA SER A 2 -17.34 4.66 -11.09
C SER A 2 -15.85 4.47 -10.83
N VAL A 3 -15.34 4.92 -9.67
CA VAL A 3 -13.93 4.73 -9.25
C VAL A 3 -13.52 3.25 -9.36
N LYS A 4 -14.44 2.34 -9.02
CA LYS A 4 -14.23 0.89 -9.11
C LYS A 4 -13.94 0.43 -10.55
N THR A 5 -14.71 0.93 -11.52
CA THR A 5 -14.53 0.63 -12.95
C THR A 5 -13.20 1.16 -13.49
N GLY A 6 -12.72 2.29 -12.97
CA GLY A 6 -11.41 2.86 -13.33
C GLY A 6 -10.25 2.00 -12.84
N ILE A 7 -10.32 1.53 -11.58
CA ILE A 7 -9.31 0.63 -11.01
C ILE A 7 -9.26 -0.68 -11.79
N ASP A 8 -10.40 -1.30 -12.09
CA ASP A 8 -10.45 -2.57 -12.83
C ASP A 8 -9.80 -2.45 -14.22
N LEU A 9 -10.00 -1.31 -14.90
CA LEU A 9 -9.37 -1.03 -16.20
C LEU A 9 -7.84 -0.90 -16.07
N ASP A 10 -7.36 -0.14 -15.09
CA ASP A 10 -5.93 0.06 -14.84
C ASP A 10 -5.25 -1.29 -14.49
N LEU A 11 -5.88 -2.11 -13.65
CA LEU A 11 -5.38 -3.46 -13.30
C LEU A 11 -5.33 -4.40 -14.51
N HIS A 12 -6.31 -4.31 -15.41
CA HIS A 12 -6.29 -5.07 -16.66
C HIS A 12 -5.17 -4.60 -17.60
N GLN A 13 -4.92 -3.30 -17.70
CA GLN A 13 -3.79 -2.80 -18.51
C GLN A 13 -2.44 -3.28 -17.96
N LEU A 14 -2.29 -3.30 -16.63
CA LEU A 14 -1.08 -3.84 -16.00
C LEU A 14 -0.88 -5.33 -16.31
N SER A 15 -1.95 -6.14 -16.37
CA SER A 15 -1.81 -7.57 -16.70
C SER A 15 -1.39 -7.83 -18.14
N LEU A 16 -1.77 -6.94 -19.08
CA LEU A 16 -1.29 -7.00 -20.46
C LEU A 16 0.20 -6.62 -20.58
N LEU A 17 0.66 -5.67 -19.74
CA LEU A 17 2.05 -5.20 -19.74
C LEU A 17 2.98 -6.12 -18.92
N ALA A 18 2.47 -6.86 -17.95
CA ALA A 18 3.26 -7.76 -17.10
C ALA A 18 2.71 -9.19 -17.17
N PRO A 19 2.98 -9.92 -18.26
CA PRO A 19 2.36 -11.22 -18.53
C PRO A 19 2.79 -12.33 -17.57
N ALA A 20 3.90 -12.16 -16.84
CA ALA A 20 4.30 -13.10 -15.78
C ALA A 20 3.73 -12.72 -14.39
N GLY A 21 2.94 -11.64 -14.32
CA GLY A 21 2.29 -11.15 -13.13
C GLY A 21 2.99 -9.95 -12.50
N TYR A 22 2.37 -9.44 -11.43
CA TYR A 22 2.86 -8.28 -10.70
C TYR A 22 2.43 -8.31 -9.24
N PHE A 23 3.07 -7.47 -8.43
CA PHE A 23 2.73 -7.15 -7.06
C PHE A 23 2.50 -5.63 -6.93
N LEU A 24 1.40 -5.23 -6.30
CA LEU A 24 1.11 -3.85 -5.94
C LEU A 24 0.97 -3.74 -4.42
N GLY A 25 1.87 -3.00 -3.77
CA GLY A 25 1.71 -2.55 -2.38
C GLY A 25 1.40 -1.06 -2.36
N LEU A 26 0.11 -0.71 -2.29
CA LEU A 26 -0.33 0.69 -2.32
C LEU A 26 -0.39 1.28 -0.90
N HIS A 27 0.08 2.53 -0.78
CA HIS A 27 0.10 3.30 0.47
C HIS A 27 0.65 2.47 1.65
N ILE A 28 1.89 1.98 1.54
CA ILE A 28 2.62 1.37 2.64
C ILE A 28 2.84 2.42 3.72
N ARG A 29 2.28 2.15 4.89
CA ARG A 29 2.42 2.97 6.09
C ARG A 29 3.04 2.08 7.15
N PHE A 30 4.10 2.58 7.79
CA PHE A 30 4.93 1.82 8.72
C PHE A 30 5.55 0.58 8.05
N THR A 31 4.87 -0.55 8.13
CA THR A 31 5.34 -1.85 7.65
C THR A 31 4.34 -2.56 6.74
N SER A 32 3.16 -1.97 6.50
CA SER A 32 2.08 -2.67 5.80
C SER A 32 1.39 -1.80 4.75
N PRO A 33 1.15 -2.32 3.54
CA PRO A 33 0.31 -1.67 2.53
C PRO A 33 -1.14 -1.59 3.00
N LEU A 34 -1.84 -0.52 2.63
CA LEU A 34 -3.29 -0.43 2.81
C LEU A 34 -4.05 -1.32 1.83
N MET A 35 -3.48 -1.51 0.63
CA MET A 35 -4.01 -2.43 -0.36
C MET A 35 -2.86 -3.21 -1.00
N THR A 36 -3.02 -4.53 -1.02
CA THR A 36 -2.13 -5.44 -1.73
C THR A 36 -2.88 -6.13 -2.83
N LEU A 37 -2.27 -6.20 -4.01
CA LEU A 37 -2.70 -7.08 -5.09
C LEU A 37 -1.49 -7.83 -5.62
N GLN A 38 -1.63 -9.13 -5.85
CA GLN A 38 -0.56 -9.96 -6.39
C GLN A 38 -1.13 -10.95 -7.39
N THR A 39 -0.50 -11.05 -8.55
CA THR A 39 -0.94 -11.90 -9.66
C THR A 39 0.17 -12.83 -10.15
N TYR A 40 1.28 -12.94 -9.41
CA TYR A 40 2.31 -13.93 -9.67
C TYR A 40 1.76 -15.35 -9.53
N ASP A 41 2.42 -16.31 -10.18
CA ASP A 41 2.11 -17.73 -10.00
C ASP A 41 2.23 -18.14 -8.53
N GLN A 42 1.27 -18.93 -8.05
CA GLN A 42 1.17 -19.31 -6.63
C GLN A 42 2.45 -20.00 -6.13
N ALA A 43 3.12 -20.80 -6.96
CA ALA A 43 4.36 -21.47 -6.56
C ALA A 43 5.46 -20.48 -6.20
N TRP A 44 5.54 -19.33 -6.90
CA TRP A 44 6.46 -18.26 -6.53
C TRP A 44 6.03 -17.56 -5.24
N ILE A 45 4.73 -17.31 -5.06
CA ILE A 45 4.20 -16.65 -3.85
C ILE A 45 4.54 -17.47 -2.59
N ASP A 46 4.32 -18.78 -2.67
CA ASP A 46 4.58 -19.71 -1.57
C ASP A 46 6.06 -19.76 -1.24
N HIS A 47 6.92 -19.98 -2.26
CA HIS A 47 8.38 -19.99 -2.09
C HIS A 47 8.89 -18.67 -1.51
N TYR A 48 8.34 -17.53 -1.96
CA TYR A 48 8.73 -16.22 -1.48
C TYR A 48 8.37 -16.01 0.00
N THR A 49 7.19 -16.49 0.40
CA THR A 49 6.66 -16.36 1.75
C THR A 49 7.42 -17.28 2.72
N GLU A 50 7.59 -18.56 2.38
CA GLU A 50 8.28 -19.55 3.21
C GLU A 50 9.73 -19.17 3.50
N ASN A 51 10.39 -18.55 2.52
CA ASN A 51 11.78 -18.09 2.64
C ASN A 51 11.92 -16.68 3.24
N GLY A 52 10.81 -16.04 3.62
CA GLY A 52 10.78 -14.70 4.22
C GLY A 52 11.45 -13.63 3.36
N PHE A 53 11.34 -13.72 2.03
CA PHE A 53 12.09 -12.83 1.12
C PHE A 53 11.75 -11.36 1.31
N VAL A 54 10.54 -11.02 1.78
CA VAL A 54 10.14 -9.63 2.06
C VAL A 54 11.14 -8.86 2.92
N LEU A 55 11.80 -9.52 3.87
CA LEU A 55 12.76 -8.90 4.79
C LEU A 55 14.09 -8.54 4.12
N ARG A 56 14.35 -9.13 2.94
CA ARG A 56 15.61 -9.02 2.20
C ARG A 56 15.39 -8.66 0.73
N ASP A 57 14.21 -8.16 0.39
CA ASP A 57 13.81 -7.86 -0.97
C ASP A 57 14.48 -6.55 -1.46
N PRO A 58 15.33 -6.62 -2.51
CA PRO A 58 15.97 -5.45 -3.12
C PRO A 58 14.97 -4.39 -3.59
N MET A 59 13.83 -4.82 -4.12
CA MET A 59 12.78 -3.94 -4.66
C MET A 59 12.13 -3.13 -3.54
N THR A 60 11.89 -3.77 -2.39
CA THR A 60 11.37 -3.12 -1.19
C THR A 60 12.37 -2.11 -0.65
N ALA A 61 13.64 -2.50 -0.49
CA ALA A 61 14.69 -1.60 0.01
C ALA A 61 14.88 -0.37 -0.90
N TRP A 62 14.94 -0.59 -2.22
CA TRP A 62 15.05 0.49 -3.19
C TRP A 62 13.82 1.39 -3.18
N GLY A 63 12.60 0.83 -3.16
CA GLY A 63 11.36 1.60 -3.19
C GLY A 63 11.11 2.46 -1.94
N PHE A 64 11.68 2.08 -0.79
CA PHE A 64 11.69 2.97 0.38
C PHE A 64 12.74 4.08 0.28
N SER A 65 13.84 3.82 -0.42
CA SER A 65 14.96 4.76 -0.53
C SER A 65 14.79 5.77 -1.67
N THR A 66 14.04 5.42 -2.71
CA THR A 66 13.94 6.19 -3.96
C THR A 66 12.52 6.16 -4.54
N THR A 67 12.14 7.22 -5.26
CA THR A 67 10.94 7.25 -6.12
C THR A 67 11.32 7.18 -7.60
N GLY A 68 10.49 6.55 -8.41
CA GLY A 68 10.71 6.40 -9.85
C GLY A 68 10.51 4.96 -10.29
N SER A 69 11.22 4.56 -11.32
CA SER A 69 11.21 3.20 -11.87
C SER A 69 12.61 2.65 -12.03
N ILE A 70 12.80 1.35 -11.80
CA ILE A 70 14.08 0.65 -11.99
C ILE A 70 13.85 -0.76 -12.53
N ARG A 71 14.65 -1.18 -13.52
CA ARG A 71 14.66 -2.57 -14.00
C ARG A 71 15.38 -3.45 -13.01
N TRP A 72 15.01 -4.73 -12.91
CA TRP A 72 15.73 -5.69 -12.07
C TRP A 72 17.18 -5.91 -12.52
N SER A 73 17.46 -5.69 -13.81
CA SER A 73 18.80 -5.78 -14.39
C SER A 73 19.67 -4.54 -14.14
N ASP A 74 19.14 -3.47 -13.55
CA ASP A 74 19.90 -2.23 -13.33
C ASP A 74 20.93 -2.44 -12.22
N GLU A 75 22.19 -2.06 -12.48
CA GLU A 75 23.31 -2.24 -11.55
C GLU A 75 23.13 -1.49 -10.22
N LYS A 76 22.26 -0.48 -10.18
CA LYS A 76 21.94 0.26 -8.95
C LYS A 76 20.98 -0.50 -8.04
N LEU A 77 20.31 -1.55 -8.54
CA LEU A 77 19.44 -2.41 -7.75
C LEU A 77 20.22 -3.61 -7.21
N LEU A 78 20.89 -3.39 -6.07
CA LEU A 78 21.73 -4.42 -5.46
C LEU A 78 20.90 -5.59 -4.91
N ASP A 79 21.19 -6.81 -5.40
CA ASP A 79 20.56 -8.05 -4.95
C ASP A 79 21.57 -8.98 -4.23
N PRO A 80 21.96 -8.65 -2.99
CA PRO A 80 22.97 -9.43 -2.25
C PRO A 80 22.52 -10.84 -1.89
N PHE A 81 21.20 -11.10 -1.90
CA PHE A 81 20.63 -12.40 -1.51
C PHE A 81 20.20 -13.26 -2.71
N GLY A 82 20.39 -12.78 -3.94
CA GLY A 82 20.09 -13.52 -5.16
C GLY A 82 18.61 -13.75 -5.41
N LEU A 83 17.74 -12.84 -4.94
CA LEU A 83 16.29 -12.93 -5.12
C LEU A 83 15.91 -13.05 -6.60
N PHE A 84 16.53 -12.27 -7.49
CA PHE A 84 16.17 -12.29 -8.92
C PHE A 84 16.56 -13.61 -9.58
N LYS A 85 17.63 -14.26 -9.11
CA LYS A 85 18.01 -15.61 -9.57
C LYS A 85 17.01 -16.66 -9.11
N GLU A 86 16.47 -16.53 -7.89
CA GLU A 86 15.39 -17.40 -7.43
C GLU A 86 14.11 -17.16 -8.23
N ALA A 87 13.74 -15.90 -8.47
CA ALA A 87 12.55 -15.51 -9.24
C ALA A 87 12.58 -16.06 -10.68
N ALA A 88 13.75 -16.03 -11.33
CA ALA A 88 13.93 -16.57 -12.69
C ALA A 88 13.61 -18.08 -12.80
N LYS A 89 13.80 -18.86 -11.73
CA LYS A 89 13.41 -20.29 -11.70
C LYS A 89 11.90 -20.50 -11.82
N TYR A 90 11.12 -19.47 -11.52
CA TYR A 90 9.66 -19.44 -11.63
C TYR A 90 9.18 -18.65 -12.85
N GLY A 91 10.07 -18.38 -13.82
CA GLY A 91 9.72 -17.66 -15.05
C GLY A 91 9.64 -16.14 -14.91
N LEU A 92 10.03 -15.59 -13.76
CA LEU A 92 10.09 -14.14 -13.51
C LEU A 92 11.48 -13.63 -13.90
N ASN A 93 11.76 -13.59 -15.20
CA ASN A 93 13.09 -13.35 -15.74
C ASN A 93 13.46 -11.87 -15.82
N PHE A 94 12.48 -11.06 -16.22
CA PHE A 94 12.65 -9.64 -16.46
C PHE A 94 11.65 -8.89 -15.61
N GLY A 95 12.11 -7.88 -14.88
CA GLY A 95 11.23 -7.16 -13.97
C GLY A 95 11.48 -5.67 -13.88
N LEU A 96 10.45 -4.99 -13.40
CA LEU A 96 10.38 -3.56 -13.25
C LEU A 96 9.80 -3.25 -11.88
N THR A 97 10.49 -2.45 -11.09
CA THR A 97 9.97 -1.91 -9.84
C THR A 97 9.62 -0.44 -10.02
N VAL A 98 8.45 -0.04 -9.53
CA VAL A 98 8.01 1.36 -9.53
C VAL A 98 7.63 1.77 -8.10
N ALA A 99 8.15 2.90 -7.64
CA ALA A 99 7.88 3.47 -6.33
C ALA A 99 7.45 4.94 -6.44
N CYS A 100 6.39 5.32 -5.72
CA CYS A 100 5.84 6.68 -5.72
C CYS A 100 5.23 7.07 -4.37
N GLY A 101 4.72 8.30 -4.26
CA GLY A 101 4.14 8.87 -3.03
C GLY A 101 5.17 9.43 -2.05
N PRO A 102 4.75 9.86 -0.84
CA PRO A 102 5.66 10.23 0.25
C PRO A 102 6.05 8.99 1.09
N ILE A 103 7.15 9.06 1.83
CA ILE A 103 7.62 7.94 2.69
C ILE A 103 6.57 7.48 3.72
N LYS A 104 5.74 8.42 4.20
CA LYS A 104 4.66 8.14 5.17
C LYS A 104 3.50 7.32 4.58
N SER A 105 3.44 7.20 3.26
CA SER A 105 2.37 6.54 2.52
C SER A 105 2.93 6.07 1.17
N ARG A 106 3.96 5.22 1.22
CA ARG A 106 4.78 4.85 0.08
C ARG A 106 4.09 3.77 -0.76
N THR A 107 3.91 3.97 -2.06
CA THR A 107 3.53 2.86 -2.95
C THR A 107 4.79 2.20 -3.51
N ILE A 108 4.89 0.88 -3.42
CA ILE A 108 5.95 0.07 -4.05
C ILE A 108 5.28 -1.05 -4.83
N THR A 109 5.66 -1.17 -6.09
CA THR A 109 5.08 -2.12 -7.03
C THR A 109 6.19 -2.82 -7.80
N SER A 110 5.95 -4.05 -8.20
CA SER A 110 6.90 -4.82 -9.00
C SER A 110 6.17 -5.63 -10.06
N PHE A 111 6.70 -5.65 -11.27
CA PHE A 111 6.10 -6.24 -12.45
C PHE A 111 7.09 -7.20 -13.07
N ALA A 112 6.62 -8.35 -13.58
CA ALA A 112 7.48 -9.32 -14.23
C ALA A 112 6.99 -9.74 -15.61
N ARG A 113 7.96 -10.14 -16.43
CA ARG A 113 7.77 -10.78 -17.73
C ARG A 113 8.77 -11.91 -17.87
N HIS A 114 8.46 -12.86 -18.74
CA HIS A 114 9.27 -14.04 -19.00
C HIS A 114 10.14 -13.89 -20.26
N ASP A 115 9.76 -13.00 -21.17
CA ASP A 115 10.19 -12.98 -22.57
C ASP A 115 11.31 -11.97 -22.88
N ARG A 116 11.26 -10.76 -22.29
CA ARG A 116 12.25 -9.70 -22.53
C ARG A 116 12.18 -8.59 -21.48
N GLU A 117 13.17 -7.70 -21.52
CA GLU A 117 13.17 -6.44 -20.77
C GLU A 117 11.99 -5.52 -21.11
N PHE A 118 11.57 -4.76 -20.10
CA PHE A 118 10.58 -3.70 -20.24
C PHE A 118 11.15 -2.55 -21.08
N ARG A 119 10.39 -2.09 -22.08
CA ARG A 119 10.75 -0.92 -22.91
C ARG A 119 10.37 0.40 -22.23
N GLU A 120 10.99 1.49 -22.64
CA GLU A 120 10.77 2.82 -22.03
C GLU A 120 9.31 3.30 -22.12
N ASP A 121 8.62 2.98 -23.21
CA ASP A 121 7.19 3.26 -23.38
C ASP A 121 6.32 2.44 -22.39
N GLU A 122 6.67 1.17 -22.19
CA GLU A 122 6.00 0.30 -21.22
C GLU A 122 6.25 0.75 -19.79
N ILE A 123 7.50 1.13 -19.46
CA ILE A 123 7.85 1.71 -18.15
C ILE A 123 7.03 2.96 -17.89
N THR A 124 6.98 3.87 -18.86
CA THR A 124 6.21 5.12 -18.76
C THR A 124 4.72 4.84 -18.56
N ALA A 125 4.16 3.87 -19.28
CA ALA A 125 2.76 3.47 -19.15
C ALA A 125 2.46 2.87 -17.77
N ILE A 126 3.28 1.93 -17.31
CA ILE A 126 3.16 1.30 -15.99
C ILE A 126 3.27 2.34 -14.90
N SER A 127 4.30 3.20 -14.94
CA SER A 127 4.49 4.25 -13.96
C SER A 127 3.29 5.19 -13.90
N SER A 128 2.73 5.56 -15.05
CA SER A 128 1.53 6.41 -15.11
C SER A 128 0.31 5.73 -14.48
N ILE A 129 0.11 4.43 -14.71
CA ILE A 129 -0.96 3.65 -14.08
C ILE A 129 -0.74 3.57 -12.56
N VAL A 130 0.47 3.28 -12.11
CA VAL A 130 0.79 3.18 -10.68
C VAL A 130 0.53 4.49 -9.94
N HIS A 131 0.86 5.65 -10.55
CA HIS A 131 0.54 6.95 -9.96
C HIS A 131 -0.97 7.20 -9.89
N ARG A 132 -1.73 6.86 -10.94
CA ARG A 132 -3.20 6.96 -10.89
C ARG A 132 -3.79 6.06 -9.81
N LEU A 133 -3.31 4.82 -9.70
CA LEU A 133 -3.77 3.90 -8.66
C LEU A 133 -3.46 4.47 -7.27
N HIS A 134 -2.24 5.00 -7.05
CA HIS A 134 -1.90 5.69 -5.81
C HIS A 134 -2.89 6.84 -5.52
N ASP A 135 -3.11 7.75 -6.46
CA ASP A 135 -4.01 8.89 -6.23
C ASP A 135 -5.47 8.47 -5.99
N MET A 136 -5.96 7.48 -6.74
CA MET A 136 -7.32 6.96 -6.62
C MET A 136 -7.56 6.16 -5.34
N THR A 137 -6.51 5.53 -4.81
CA THR A 137 -6.56 4.74 -3.57
C THR A 137 -6.01 5.48 -2.36
N GLU A 138 -5.63 6.77 -2.52
CA GLU A 138 -5.19 7.58 -1.40
C GLU A 138 -6.31 7.57 -0.34
N PRO A 139 -6.04 7.03 0.85
CA PRO A 139 -7.04 7.02 1.88
C PRO A 139 -7.40 8.46 2.22
N PRO A 140 -8.66 8.73 2.62
CA PRO A 140 -9.06 10.07 2.99
C PRO A 140 -8.08 10.68 4.00
N ASP A 141 -7.75 11.96 3.77
CA ASP A 141 -6.80 12.72 4.57
C ASP A 141 -6.93 12.43 6.06
N GLU A 142 -5.76 12.39 6.71
CA GLU A 142 -5.53 12.19 8.14
C GLU A 142 -6.72 12.62 9.02
N LEU A 143 -7.01 11.83 10.07
CA LEU A 143 -8.05 12.20 11.02
C LEU A 143 -7.87 13.67 11.45
N THR A 144 -8.94 14.45 11.36
CA THR A 144 -8.92 15.81 11.91
C THR A 144 -8.54 15.75 13.39
N GLN A 145 -7.92 16.81 13.91
CA GLN A 145 -7.56 16.89 15.32
C GLN A 145 -8.75 16.56 16.25
N ALA A 146 -9.95 17.01 15.89
CA ALA A 146 -11.19 16.71 16.60
C ALA A 146 -11.58 15.21 16.60
N GLN A 147 -11.27 14.48 15.52
CA GLN A 147 -11.48 13.04 15.43
C GLN A 147 -10.41 12.26 16.21
N VAL A 148 -9.15 12.71 16.14
CA VAL A 148 -8.01 12.19 16.94
C VAL A 148 -8.31 12.29 18.43
N GLU A 149 -8.74 13.47 18.89
CA GLU A 149 -9.09 13.72 20.29
C GLU A 149 -10.26 12.85 20.75
N ALA A 150 -11.30 12.72 19.92
CA ALA A 150 -12.42 11.84 20.22
C ALA A 150 -11.97 10.37 20.36
N LEU A 151 -11.12 9.86 19.45
CA LEU A 151 -10.59 8.50 19.55
C LEU A 151 -9.65 8.33 20.75
N ARG A 152 -8.83 9.33 21.11
CA ARG A 152 -7.96 9.30 22.31
C ARG A 152 -8.75 9.19 23.59
N CYS A 153 -9.84 9.94 23.75
CA CYS A 153 -10.71 9.82 24.91
C CYS A 153 -11.25 8.40 25.08
N ILE A 154 -11.79 7.81 24.00
CA ILE A 154 -12.32 6.45 24.05
C ILE A 154 -11.20 5.42 24.26
N ALA A 155 -10.04 5.59 23.62
CA ALA A 155 -8.88 4.74 23.82
C ALA A 155 -8.33 4.79 25.25
N GLY A 156 -8.49 5.94 25.93
CA GLY A 156 -8.16 6.14 27.35
C GLY A 156 -9.21 5.58 28.32
N GLY A 157 -10.30 4.99 27.82
CA GLY A 157 -11.35 4.38 28.64
C GLY A 157 -12.51 5.30 29.02
N ASP A 158 -12.55 6.54 28.52
CA ASP A 158 -13.64 7.47 28.80
C ASP A 158 -14.95 6.94 28.18
N ARG A 159 -16.04 6.93 28.97
CA ARG A 159 -17.40 6.70 28.43
C ARG A 159 -17.82 7.89 27.58
N HIS A 160 -18.74 7.70 26.64
CA HIS A 160 -19.18 8.75 25.71
C HIS A 160 -19.62 10.06 26.39
N ALA A 161 -20.35 10.00 27.50
CA ALA A 161 -20.74 11.18 28.27
C ALA A 161 -19.53 11.98 28.78
N ALA A 162 -18.61 11.29 29.47
CA ALA A 162 -17.41 11.89 30.05
C ALA A 162 -16.45 12.43 28.98
N ALA A 163 -16.30 11.69 27.88
CA ALA A 163 -15.49 12.13 26.74
C ALA A 163 -16.09 13.39 26.06
N ALA A 164 -17.41 13.46 25.93
CA ALA A 164 -18.08 14.62 25.35
C ALA A 164 -17.92 15.87 26.24
N GLU A 165 -18.11 15.70 27.55
CA GLU A 165 -17.89 16.76 28.55
C GLU A 165 -16.43 17.25 28.53
N LYS A 166 -15.46 16.33 28.54
CA LYS A 166 -14.02 16.63 28.50
C LYS A 166 -13.60 17.40 27.24
N LEU A 167 -14.28 17.16 26.12
CA LEU A 167 -14.05 17.87 24.85
C LEU A 167 -14.93 19.11 24.67
N GLY A 168 -15.81 19.43 25.63
CA GLY A 168 -16.71 20.59 25.56
C GLY A 168 -17.74 20.51 24.43
N ILE A 169 -18.21 19.30 24.08
CA ILE A 169 -19.18 19.06 22.99
C ILE A 169 -20.37 18.22 23.46
N SER A 170 -21.42 18.15 22.65
CA SER A 170 -22.53 17.22 22.92
C SER A 170 -22.13 15.77 22.69
N GLU A 171 -22.79 14.84 23.38
CA GLU A 171 -22.64 13.39 23.15
C GLU A 171 -22.93 12.99 21.69
N SER A 172 -23.91 13.65 21.05
CA SER A 172 -24.24 13.42 19.64
C SER A 172 -23.11 13.85 18.71
N ALA A 173 -22.45 14.98 19.01
CA ALA A 173 -21.29 15.44 18.25
C ALA A 173 -20.09 14.49 18.42
N LEU A 174 -19.85 13.96 19.63
CA LEU A 174 -18.82 12.96 19.87
C LEU A 174 -19.08 11.68 19.04
N LYS A 175 -20.31 11.16 19.07
CA LYS A 175 -20.71 9.96 18.30
C LYS A 175 -20.53 10.20 16.80
N ALA A 176 -20.87 11.38 16.30
CA ALA A 176 -20.64 11.76 14.90
C ALA A 176 -19.14 11.80 14.54
N ARG A 177 -18.28 12.36 15.40
CA ARG A 177 -16.82 12.37 15.21
C ARG A 177 -16.23 10.95 15.16
N ILE A 178 -16.63 10.08 16.09
CA ILE A 178 -16.19 8.67 16.12
C ILE A 178 -16.67 7.92 14.88
N SER A 179 -17.94 8.11 14.48
CA SER A 179 -18.49 7.49 13.28
C SER A 179 -17.75 7.94 12.02
N SER A 180 -17.48 9.25 11.89
CA SER A 180 -16.70 9.81 10.79
C SER A 180 -15.25 9.28 10.78
N ALA A 181 -14.61 9.19 11.95
CA ALA A 181 -13.27 8.61 12.09
C ALA A 181 -13.22 7.13 11.68
N ARG A 182 -14.24 6.33 12.06
CA ARG A 182 -14.38 4.93 11.65
C ARG A 182 -14.45 4.80 10.12
N VAL A 183 -15.26 5.63 9.46
CA VAL A 183 -15.37 5.63 8.00
C VAL A 183 -14.03 5.95 7.36
N ARG A 184 -13.32 6.99 7.85
CA ARG A 184 -12.00 7.38 7.32
C ARG A 184 -10.93 6.31 7.51
N LEU A 185 -10.95 5.60 8.63
CA LEU A 185 -10.04 4.50 8.93
C LEU A 185 -10.49 3.17 8.33
N MET A 186 -11.60 3.14 7.58
CA MET A 186 -12.24 1.94 7.03
C MET A 186 -12.51 0.85 8.07
N ALA A 187 -12.87 1.24 9.29
CA ALA A 187 -13.07 0.36 10.43
C ALA A 187 -14.56 0.06 10.68
N ARG A 188 -14.89 -1.21 10.90
CA ARG A 188 -16.25 -1.68 11.19
C ARG A 188 -16.69 -1.34 12.60
N THR A 189 -15.76 -1.25 13.55
CA THR A 189 -16.04 -0.93 14.96
C THR A 189 -15.19 0.23 15.46
N THR A 190 -15.58 0.84 16.58
CA THR A 190 -14.75 1.87 17.24
C THR A 190 -13.44 1.29 17.77
N ALA A 191 -13.44 0.03 18.24
CA ALA A 191 -12.23 -0.63 18.72
C ALA A 191 -11.22 -0.85 17.57
N GLU A 192 -11.71 -1.29 16.41
CA GLU A 192 -10.90 -1.42 15.20
C GLU A 192 -10.38 -0.05 14.71
N ALA A 193 -11.20 1.00 14.78
CA ALA A 193 -10.75 2.36 14.46
C ALA A 193 -9.65 2.82 15.42
N ILE A 194 -9.77 2.54 16.72
CA ILE A 194 -8.73 2.86 17.70
C ILE A 194 -7.45 2.07 17.39
N GLN A 195 -7.56 0.77 17.09
CA GLN A 195 -6.40 -0.04 16.76
C GLN A 195 -5.68 0.50 15.51
N ARG A 196 -6.42 0.72 14.41
CA ARG A 196 -5.84 1.30 13.19
C ARG A 196 -5.28 2.70 13.42
N ALA A 197 -5.95 3.54 14.22
CA ALA A 197 -5.43 4.85 14.56
C ALA A 197 -4.13 4.78 15.37
N LYS A 198 -3.98 3.80 16.27
CA LYS A 198 -2.72 3.52 16.99
C LYS A 198 -1.64 3.00 16.05
N ASP A 199 -1.99 2.04 15.19
CA ASP A 199 -1.08 1.47 14.19
C ASP A 199 -0.58 2.56 13.22
N TYR A 200 -1.47 3.50 12.88
CA TYR A 200 -1.16 4.66 12.04
C TYR A 200 -0.50 5.82 12.82
N ARG A 201 -0.26 5.67 14.13
CA ARG A 201 0.24 6.70 15.06
C ARG A 201 -0.52 8.04 15.00
N LEU A 202 -1.81 7.97 14.72
CA LEU A 202 -2.71 9.13 14.75
C LEU A 202 -3.16 9.45 16.19
N ILE A 203 -3.19 8.47 17.09
CA ILE A 203 -3.56 8.64 18.50
C ILE A 203 -2.51 8.10 19.45
#